data_AF-A0A4Z0QMW6-F1
#
_entry.id   AF-A0A4Z0QMW6-F1
#
_cell.length_a   1.000
_cell.length_b   1.000
_cell.length_c   1.000
_cell.angle_alpha   90.00
_cell.angle_beta   90.00
_cell.angle_gamma   90.00
#
_symmetry.space_group_name_H-M   'P 1'
#
loop_
_entity.id
_entity.type
_entity.pdbx_description
1 polymer ?
#
loop_
_entity_poly.entity_id
_entity_poly.type
_entity_poly.pdbx_seq_one_letter_code
_entity_poly.pdbx_strand_id
1 'polypeptide(L)'
;MNNKDIELKKTKEFSGVLLPVADLLEQKNHDYGRSYDVLREEYGEVSFLIRLGDKVNRLKTLVKHPAKVKAEAVEDTIKDIIGYCTLELCFRKNKGVSINQNKCRVCRYVVLTQADLFVLDGYDPCDNCQESCNWAEV
;
A
#
# COMPACT_ATOMS: atom_id res chain seq x y z
N MET A 1 19.27 -26.57 -18.38
CA MET A 1 18.64 -25.25 -18.14
C MET A 1 19.74 -24.22 -18.14
N ASN A 2 19.61 -23.15 -18.93
CA ASN A 2 20.69 -22.17 -19.15
C ASN A 2 20.68 -21.11 -18.04
N ASN A 3 21.83 -20.47 -17.77
CA ASN A 3 21.99 -19.56 -16.63
C ASN A 3 21.05 -18.33 -16.70
N LYS A 4 20.74 -17.85 -17.92
CA LYS A 4 19.73 -16.80 -18.17
C LYS A 4 18.30 -17.22 -17.81
N ASP A 5 17.96 -18.51 -17.99
CA ASP A 5 16.63 -19.02 -17.66
C ASP A 5 16.42 -19.08 -16.14
N ILE A 6 17.49 -19.33 -15.38
CA ILE A 6 17.50 -19.34 -13.91
C ILE A 6 17.32 -17.91 -13.38
N GLU A 7 17.98 -16.93 -14.00
CA GLU A 7 17.90 -15.52 -13.65
C GLU A 7 16.51 -14.93 -13.95
N LEU A 8 15.93 -15.21 -15.13
CA LEU A 8 14.55 -14.84 -15.49
C LEU A 8 13.50 -15.49 -14.58
N LYS A 9 13.69 -16.75 -14.16
CA LYS A 9 12.79 -17.42 -13.20
C LYS A 9 12.85 -16.76 -11.82
N LYS A 10 14.06 -16.44 -11.33
CA LYS A 10 14.27 -15.71 -10.07
C LYS A 10 13.63 -14.32 -10.09
N THR A 11 13.72 -13.62 -11.22
CA THR A 11 13.18 -12.25 -11.33
C THR A 11 11.65 -12.23 -11.20
N LYS A 12 10.95 -13.30 -11.60
CA LYS A 12 9.48 -13.41 -11.49
C LYS A 12 8.99 -13.99 -10.15
N GLU A 13 9.85 -14.66 -9.39
CA GLU A 13 9.49 -15.31 -8.13
C GLU A 13 9.07 -14.28 -7.07
N PHE A 14 9.83 -13.20 -6.92
CA PHE A 14 9.49 -12.13 -5.98
C PHE A 14 8.25 -11.36 -6.39
N SER A 15 8.10 -11.04 -7.68
CA SER A 15 6.93 -10.34 -8.20
C SER A 15 5.64 -11.12 -7.95
N GLY A 16 5.68 -12.45 -8.07
CA GLY A 16 4.53 -13.31 -7.77
C GLY A 16 4.05 -13.25 -6.32
N VAL A 17 4.92 -12.87 -5.37
CA VAL A 17 4.57 -12.68 -3.96
C VAL A 17 4.20 -11.23 -3.67
N LEU A 18 4.95 -10.27 -4.21
CA LEU A 18 4.81 -8.85 -3.87
C LEU A 18 3.62 -8.18 -4.56
N LEU A 19 3.31 -8.54 -5.82
CA LEU A 19 2.19 -7.93 -6.55
C LEU A 19 0.84 -8.20 -5.85
N PRO A 20 0.51 -9.45 -5.46
CA PRO A 20 -0.74 -9.68 -4.72
C PRO A 20 -0.81 -8.95 -3.37
N VAL A 21 0.32 -8.72 -2.71
CA VAL A 21 0.37 -7.92 -1.48
C VAL A 21 0.12 -6.45 -1.78
N ALA A 22 0.70 -5.92 -2.85
CA ALA A 22 0.45 -4.55 -3.31
C ALA A 22 -1.05 -4.34 -3.65
N ASP A 23 -1.62 -5.23 -4.47
CA ASP A 23 -3.05 -5.19 -4.84
C ASP A 23 -3.94 -5.20 -3.60
N LEU A 24 -3.64 -6.05 -2.62
CA LEU A 24 -4.39 -6.14 -1.37
C LEU A 24 -4.25 -4.88 -0.50
N LEU A 25 -3.08 -4.24 -0.50
CA LEU A 25 -2.89 -2.97 0.21
C LEU A 25 -3.66 -1.83 -0.48
N GLU A 26 -3.66 -1.78 -1.81
CA GLU A 26 -4.41 -0.78 -2.59
C GLU A 26 -5.91 -0.93 -2.37
N GLN A 27 -6.43 -2.15 -2.44
CA GLN A 27 -7.83 -2.46 -2.11
C GLN A 27 -8.18 -2.04 -0.68
N LYS A 28 -7.35 -2.38 0.31
CA LYS A 28 -7.60 -1.98 1.70
C LYS A 28 -7.52 -0.47 1.90
N ASN A 29 -6.62 0.22 1.20
CA ASN A 29 -6.51 1.67 1.29
C ASN A 29 -7.71 2.37 0.63
N HIS A 30 -8.30 1.76 -0.41
CA HIS A 30 -9.58 2.19 -0.97
C HIS A 30 -10.73 1.97 0.02
N ASP A 31 -10.82 0.80 0.66
CA ASP A 31 -11.94 0.42 1.53
C ASP A 31 -11.91 1.09 2.92
N TYR A 32 -10.71 1.31 3.47
CA TYR A 32 -10.51 1.84 4.83
C TYR A 32 -9.86 3.23 4.85
N GLY A 33 -9.65 3.85 3.67
CA GLY A 33 -8.93 5.11 3.53
C GLY A 33 -7.50 5.05 4.09
N ARG A 34 -6.94 6.22 4.40
CA ARG A 34 -5.61 6.40 5.01
C ARG A 34 -5.55 6.01 6.50
N SER A 35 -6.25 4.95 6.90
CA SER A 35 -6.38 4.53 8.31
C SER A 35 -5.05 4.23 9.00
N TYR A 36 -4.09 3.68 8.26
CA TYR A 36 -2.73 3.47 8.77
C TYR A 36 -2.01 4.81 9.02
N ASP A 37 -2.15 5.77 8.12
CA ASP A 37 -1.48 7.07 8.23
C ASP A 37 -2.05 7.86 9.41
N VAL A 38 -3.37 7.84 9.60
CA VAL A 38 -4.04 8.44 10.77
C VAL A 38 -3.49 7.83 12.07
N LEU A 39 -3.41 6.49 12.15
CA LEU A 39 -2.83 5.79 13.30
C LEU A 39 -1.36 6.20 13.54
N ARG A 40 -0.59 6.42 12.47
CA ARG A 40 0.82 6.81 12.56
C ARG A 40 1.04 8.26 12.92
N GLU A 41 0.14 9.15 12.52
CA GLU A 41 0.12 10.56 12.91
C GLU A 41 -0.28 10.71 14.38
N GLU A 42 -1.31 9.99 14.82
CA GLU A 42 -1.84 10.08 16.19
C GLU A 42 -0.89 9.49 17.23
N TYR A 43 -0.31 8.31 16.96
CA TYR A 43 0.47 7.54 17.94
C TYR A 43 1.98 7.47 17.63
N GLY A 44 2.44 8.13 16.57
CA GLY A 44 3.85 8.18 16.20
C GLY A 44 4.42 6.83 15.76
N GLU A 45 5.75 6.67 15.85
CA GLU A 45 6.45 5.46 15.38
C GLU A 45 6.11 4.20 16.19
N VAL A 46 5.69 4.38 17.44
CA VAL A 46 5.35 3.27 18.34
C VAL A 46 4.17 2.46 17.81
N SER A 47 3.21 3.10 17.12
CA SER A 47 2.06 2.36 16.56
C SER A 47 2.45 1.40 15.46
N PHE A 48 3.45 1.72 14.64
CA PHE A 48 4.02 0.77 13.69
C PHE A 48 4.63 -0.44 14.40
N LEU A 49 5.46 -0.20 15.43
CA LEU A 49 6.13 -1.27 16.17
C LEU A 49 5.14 -2.21 16.85
N ILE A 50 4.08 -1.66 17.45
CA ILE A 50 3.00 -2.46 18.08
C ILE A 50 2.32 -3.34 17.03
N ARG A 51 1.85 -2.76 15.91
CA ARG A 51 1.11 -3.50 14.89
C ARG A 51 1.97 -4.56 14.21
N LEU A 52 3.23 -4.26 13.94
CA LEU A 52 4.18 -5.24 13.43
C LEU A 52 4.43 -6.36 14.46
N GLY A 53 4.60 -5.99 15.73
CA GLY A 53 4.76 -6.91 16.85
C GLY A 53 3.60 -7.89 16.98
N ASP A 54 2.36 -7.43 16.82
CA ASP A 54 1.16 -8.29 16.84
C ASP A 54 1.22 -9.37 15.75
N LYS A 55 1.63 -9.02 14.52
CA LYS A 55 1.76 -9.98 13.42
C LYS A 55 2.91 -10.96 13.65
N VAL A 56 4.04 -10.48 14.16
CA VAL A 56 5.17 -11.34 14.53
C VAL A 56 4.78 -12.30 15.66
N ASN A 57 4.02 -11.85 16.65
CA ASN A 57 3.54 -12.70 17.74
C ASN A 57 2.53 -13.74 17.24
N ARG A 58 1.63 -13.37 16.34
CA ARG A 58 0.75 -14.32 15.64
C ARG A 58 1.56 -15.39 14.91
N LEU A 59 2.59 -14.98 14.15
CA LEU A 59 3.45 -15.92 13.42
C LEU A 59 4.18 -16.87 14.37
N LYS A 60 4.74 -16.37 15.49
CA LYS A 60 5.36 -17.21 16.53
C LYS A 60 4.40 -18.27 17.06
N THR A 61 3.15 -17.89 17.33
CA THR A 61 2.12 -18.82 17.81
C THR A 61 1.81 -19.90 16.77
N LEU A 62 1.66 -19.52 15.49
CA LEU A 62 1.40 -20.48 14.42
C LEU A 62 2.58 -21.45 14.24
N VAL A 63 3.82 -20.96 14.26
CA VAL A 63 5.02 -21.82 14.11
C VAL A 63 5.18 -22.78 15.30
N LYS A 64 4.84 -22.36 16.52
CA LYS A 64 4.96 -23.18 17.73
C LYS A 64 3.87 -24.24 17.90
N HIS A 65 2.72 -24.08 17.23
CA HIS A 65 1.56 -24.98 17.39
C HIS A 65 1.10 -25.60 16.06
N PRO A 66 1.97 -26.32 15.33
CA PRO A 66 1.68 -26.79 13.97
C PRO A 66 0.47 -27.72 13.88
N ALA A 67 0.13 -28.44 14.95
CA ALA A 67 -1.01 -29.37 15.00
C ALA A 67 -2.40 -28.72 14.81
N LYS A 68 -2.51 -27.38 14.83
CA LYS A 68 -3.76 -26.63 14.60
C LYS A 68 -3.67 -25.65 13.43
N VAL A 69 -2.60 -25.72 12.63
CA VAL A 69 -2.23 -24.65 11.70
C VAL A 69 -2.47 -25.08 10.27
N LYS A 70 -3.28 -24.29 9.56
CA LYS A 70 -3.34 -24.34 8.10
C LYS A 70 -2.12 -23.62 7.53
N ALA A 71 -1.47 -24.19 6.52
CA ALA A 71 -0.34 -23.56 5.84
C ALA A 71 -0.67 -22.13 5.35
N GLU A 72 -1.89 -21.94 4.83
CA GLU A 72 -2.44 -20.64 4.42
C GLU A 72 -2.37 -19.59 5.54
N ALA A 73 -2.62 -19.96 6.80
CA ALA A 73 -2.61 -19.00 7.90
C ALA A 73 -1.21 -18.45 8.21
N VAL A 74 -0.16 -19.25 7.96
CA VAL A 74 1.24 -18.81 8.10
C VAL A 74 1.59 -17.86 6.97
N GLU A 75 1.28 -18.23 5.74
CA GLU A 75 1.53 -17.40 4.55
C GLU A 75 0.80 -16.05 4.64
N ASP A 76 -0.47 -16.04 5.03
CA ASP A 76 -1.25 -14.82 5.21
C ASP A 76 -0.66 -13.92 6.29
N THR A 77 -0.14 -14.51 7.37
CA THR A 77 0.51 -13.73 8.44
C THR A 77 1.85 -13.13 7.96
N ILE A 78 2.58 -13.83 7.10
CA ILE A 78 3.80 -13.29 6.48
C ILE A 78 3.45 -12.15 5.51
N LYS A 79 2.40 -12.31 4.71
CA LYS A 79 1.89 -11.24 3.83
C LYS A 79 1.44 -10.02 4.63
N ASP A 80 0.79 -10.20 5.78
CA ASP A 80 0.46 -9.10 6.70
C ASP A 80 1.72 -8.35 7.17
N ILE A 81 2.79 -9.07 7.53
CA ILE A 81 4.06 -8.47 7.96
C ILE A 81 4.67 -7.63 6.82
N ILE A 82 4.74 -8.19 5.60
CA ILE A 82 5.20 -7.47 4.41
C ILE A 82 4.34 -6.22 4.21
N GLY A 83 3.01 -6.36 4.32
CA GLY A 83 2.06 -5.27 4.15
C GLY A 83 2.31 -4.11 5.11
N TYR A 84 2.45 -4.37 6.40
CA TYR A 84 2.72 -3.33 7.40
C TYR A 84 4.08 -2.65 7.22
N CYS A 85 5.11 -3.39 6.79
CA CYS A 85 6.40 -2.81 6.43
C CYS A 85 6.30 -1.90 5.21
N THR A 86 5.55 -2.31 4.19
CA THR A 86 5.30 -1.49 2.99
C THR A 86 4.54 -0.21 3.33
N LEU A 87 3.47 -0.30 4.13
CA LEU A 87 2.71 0.85 4.59
C LEU A 87 3.60 1.87 5.33
N GLU A 88 4.47 1.41 6.23
CA GLU A 88 5.42 2.26 6.94
C GLU A 88 6.40 2.96 5.99
N LEU A 89 6.95 2.23 5.02
CA LEU A 89 7.87 2.80 4.04
C LEU A 89 7.18 3.84 3.15
N CYS A 90 5.94 3.57 2.71
CA CYS A 90 5.13 4.52 1.97
C CYS A 90 4.86 5.77 2.81
N PHE A 91 4.43 5.62 4.06
CA PHE A 91 4.21 6.74 4.98
C PHE A 91 5.48 7.58 5.17
N ARG A 92 6.64 6.95 5.38
CA ARG A 92 7.94 7.64 5.52
C ARG A 92 8.38 8.34 4.24
N LYS A 93 8.13 7.75 3.06
CA LYS A 93 8.42 8.39 1.77
C LYS A 93 7.51 9.59 1.51
N ASN A 94 6.26 9.50 1.95
CA ASN A 94 5.27 10.56 1.78
C ASN A 94 5.37 11.64 2.88
N LYS A 95 6.14 11.42 3.95
CA LYS A 95 6.44 12.44 4.96
C LYS A 95 7.30 13.55 4.35
N GLY A 96 6.67 14.69 4.13
CA GLY A 96 7.26 15.85 3.44
C GLY A 96 6.46 16.29 2.22
N VAL A 97 5.48 15.49 1.78
CA VAL A 97 4.62 15.82 0.65
C VAL A 97 3.33 16.45 1.17
N SER A 98 3.07 17.70 0.77
CA SER A 98 1.76 18.31 0.98
C SER A 98 0.74 17.62 0.06
N ILE A 99 -0.31 17.08 0.66
CA ILE A 99 -1.43 16.47 -0.07
C ILE A 99 -2.44 17.59 -0.31
N ASN A 100 -2.58 18.04 -1.55
CA ASN A 100 -3.58 19.03 -1.91
C ASN A 100 -4.87 18.32 -2.31
N GLN A 101 -5.97 18.71 -1.69
CA GLN A 101 -7.31 18.33 -2.14
C GLN A 101 -7.68 19.24 -3.31
N ASN A 102 -7.85 18.64 -4.48
CA ASN A 102 -8.31 19.36 -5.66
C ASN A 102 -9.72 18.90 -6.01
N LYS A 103 -10.58 19.86 -6.34
CA LYS A 103 -11.94 19.60 -6.77
C LYS A 103 -12.10 20.03 -8.21
N CYS A 104 -12.63 19.13 -9.04
CA CYS A 104 -13.03 19.48 -10.40
C CYS A 104 -14.18 20.50 -10.31
N ARG A 105 -14.03 21.67 -10.95
CA ARG A 105 -15.06 22.71 -10.91
C ARG A 105 -16.34 22.30 -11.64
N VAL A 106 -16.25 21.31 -12.53
CA VAL A 106 -17.36 20.86 -13.37
C VAL A 106 -18.19 19.78 -12.66
N CYS A 107 -17.60 18.62 -12.40
CA CYS A 107 -18.32 17.47 -11.83
C CYS A 107 -18.29 17.41 -10.30
N ARG A 108 -17.51 18.28 -9.64
CA ARG A 108 -17.27 18.29 -8.19
C ARG A 108 -16.55 17.06 -7.65
N TYR A 109 -16.01 16.19 -8.51
CA TYR A 109 -15.13 15.08 -8.10
C TYR A 109 -13.91 15.62 -7.37
N VAL A 110 -13.55 14.97 -6.27
CA VAL A 110 -12.42 15.35 -5.43
C VAL A 110 -11.30 14.35 -5.67
N VAL A 111 -10.12 14.86 -5.99
CA VAL A 111 -8.89 14.08 -6.14
C VAL A 111 -7.85 14.57 -5.16
N LEU A 112 -7.10 13.64 -4.59
CA LEU A 112 -5.92 13.94 -3.78
C LEU A 112 -4.71 14.00 -4.71
N THR A 113 -4.08 15.17 -4.80
CA THR A 113 -2.85 15.35 -5.59
C THR A 113 -1.68 15.64 -4.66
N GLN A 114 -0.51 15.16 -5.03
CA GLN A 114 0.74 15.40 -4.30
C GLN A 114 1.46 16.58 -4.95
N ALA A 115 1.77 17.64 -4.19
CA ALA A 115 2.36 18.86 -4.73
C ALA A 115 3.72 18.66 -5.42
N ASP A 116 4.50 17.65 -5.01
CA ASP A 116 5.88 17.42 -5.48
C ASP A 116 6.03 16.20 -6.42
N LEU A 117 4.93 15.59 -6.87
CA LEU A 117 4.94 14.43 -7.79
C LEU A 117 4.33 14.81 -9.15
N PHE A 118 4.78 15.92 -9.74
CA PHE A 118 4.54 16.17 -11.15
C PHE A 118 5.47 15.29 -11.99
N VAL A 119 4.93 14.75 -13.08
CA VAL A 119 5.62 13.97 -14.13
C VAL A 119 5.77 12.47 -13.85
N LEU A 120 4.65 11.73 -13.83
CA LEU A 120 4.57 10.49 -14.62
C LEU A 120 3.17 10.39 -15.23
N ASP A 121 3.13 10.66 -16.53
CA ASP A 121 2.20 10.19 -17.55
C ASP A 121 0.70 10.46 -17.39
N GLY A 122 0.25 11.61 -17.90
CA GLY A 122 -0.90 11.71 -18.81
C GLY A 122 -2.28 11.22 -18.35
N TYR A 123 -2.45 10.84 -17.08
CA TYR A 123 -3.71 10.38 -16.53
C TYR A 123 -4.50 11.59 -16.01
N ASP A 124 -5.58 11.96 -16.70
CA ASP A 124 -6.61 12.86 -16.14
C ASP A 124 -7.59 11.99 -15.33
N PRO A 125 -7.58 12.06 -13.98
CA PRO A 125 -8.42 11.21 -13.14
C PRO A 125 -9.93 11.50 -13.25
N CYS A 126 -10.40 12.48 -14.05
CA CYS A 126 -11.82 12.61 -14.39
C CYS A 126 -12.16 12.09 -15.80
N ASP A 127 -12.27 10.76 -15.97
CA ASP A 127 -12.94 10.18 -17.15
C ASP A 127 -14.43 10.54 -17.24
N ASN A 128 -15.00 11.11 -16.16
CA ASN A 128 -16.39 11.53 -16.08
C ASN A 128 -16.65 12.90 -16.76
N CYS A 129 -15.60 13.63 -17.16
CA CYS A 129 -15.68 15.00 -17.64
C CYS A 129 -15.02 15.15 -19.02
N GLN A 130 -15.61 14.57 -20.08
CA GLN A 130 -15.01 14.64 -21.42
C GLN A 130 -14.76 16.10 -21.85
N GLU A 131 -13.47 16.45 -21.96
CA GLU A 131 -12.84 17.60 -22.66
C GLU A 131 -12.77 19.00 -22.02
N SER A 132 -13.08 19.21 -20.72
CA SER A 132 -12.87 20.55 -20.11
C SER A 132 -12.57 20.59 -18.60
N CYS A 133 -11.77 19.65 -18.09
CA CYS A 133 -11.34 19.70 -16.69
C CYS A 133 -10.47 20.92 -16.36
N ASN A 134 -10.91 21.71 -15.38
CA ASN A 134 -10.05 22.62 -14.63
C ASN A 134 -10.12 22.32 -13.13
N TRP A 135 -8.96 22.27 -12.50
CA TRP A 135 -8.80 21.93 -11.10
C TRP A 135 -8.78 23.20 -10.24
N ALA A 136 -9.51 23.21 -9.13
CA ALA A 136 -9.35 24.19 -8.06
C ALA A 136 -8.82 23.51 -6.81
N GLU A 137 -7.86 24.14 -6.14
CA GLU A 137 -7.53 23.81 -4.76
C GLU A 137 -8.76 24.04 -3.89
N VAL A 138 -9.04 23.07 -3.01
CA VAL A 138 -10.14 23.12 -2.02
C VAL A 138 -9.71 23.95 -0.83
#